data_AF-A0A929IIL6-F1
#
_entry.id   AF-A0A929IIL6-F1
#
_cell.length_a   1.000
_cell.length_b   1.000
_cell.length_c   1.000
_cell.angle_alpha   90.00
_cell.angle_beta   90.00
_cell.angle_gamma   90.00
#
_symmetry.space_group_name_H-M   'P 1'
#
loop_
_entity.id
_entity.type
_entity.pdbx_description
1 polymer ?
#
loop_
_entity_poly.entity_id
_entity_poly.type
_entity_poly.pdbx_seq_one_letter_code
_entity_poly.pdbx_strand_id
1 'polypeptide(L)'
;DPLYRDRLAIFCKILASDMDAAGFGTNLLREGGDLDDPTFFSLADALTAGTRPKVKSLTDPAPLHLAMAAAAEAKLPSDVLETRSPLMLRALADSPLVSDSVQLAAAERAAAAGAIGPASLAERYAAMEFSNKEMDNALSIAEGDYSPRNRALLYQAATLHKLPVARGAAIQKAWALAAADGIYQLSVGVYQPELGALQPGTELAWFAPAAARALYLLNQPERALAWAATAQRFAREPEDKHATALLWPLIALSEGSATGLGHGRWLSAMAEVNAAEAGMKAGFAYSLFEAMGERIPDDRWEALLQGDARADMLAPDPAYMRAFRKAASAGRRGETVLLAILILGGGSLTEGGPALLSEIVIGLRMVGLENEARRLAIEAALAGGL
;
A
#
# COMPACT_ATOMS: atom_id res chain seq x y z
N ASP A 1 -18.02 11.28 -19.14
CA ASP A 1 -19.49 11.30 -19.05
C ASP A 1 -20.02 12.58 -19.69
N PRO A 2 -20.72 12.51 -20.83
CA PRO A 2 -21.28 13.67 -21.52
C PRO A 2 -22.43 14.35 -20.75
N LEU A 3 -23.13 13.66 -19.84
CA LEU A 3 -24.30 14.17 -19.13
C LEU A 3 -23.98 14.78 -17.77
N TYR A 4 -22.73 14.64 -17.31
CA TYR A 4 -22.25 15.22 -16.05
C TYR A 4 -22.53 16.72 -15.94
N ARG A 5 -22.39 17.48 -17.04
CA ARG A 5 -22.63 18.93 -17.04
C ARG A 5 -24.09 19.28 -16.79
N ASP A 6 -25.02 18.53 -17.36
CA ASP A 6 -26.46 18.77 -17.23
C ASP A 6 -26.92 18.43 -15.81
N ARG A 7 -26.48 17.29 -15.27
CA ARG A 7 -26.73 16.88 -13.88
C ARG A 7 -26.18 17.92 -12.88
N LEU A 8 -24.98 18.44 -13.13
CA LEU A 8 -24.38 19.49 -12.32
C LEU A 8 -25.19 20.80 -12.41
N ALA A 9 -25.63 21.20 -13.60
CA ALA A 9 -26.44 22.41 -13.78
C ALA A 9 -27.77 22.32 -13.01
N ILE A 10 -28.44 21.16 -13.03
CA ILE A 10 -29.64 20.90 -12.22
C ILE A 10 -29.34 21.06 -10.74
N PHE A 11 -28.26 20.46 -10.23
CA PHE A 11 -27.91 20.61 -8.83
C PHE A 11 -27.58 22.06 -8.44
N CYS A 12 -26.91 22.81 -9.31
CA CYS A 12 -26.71 24.25 -9.09
C CYS A 12 -28.03 25.04 -9.00
N LYS A 13 -29.05 24.66 -9.79
CA LYS A 13 -30.39 25.26 -9.71
C LYS A 13 -31.08 24.95 -8.39
N ILE A 14 -30.97 23.71 -7.90
CA ILE A 14 -31.43 23.32 -6.56
C ILE A 14 -30.77 24.18 -5.48
N LEU A 15 -29.43 24.32 -5.52
CA LEU A 15 -28.69 25.14 -4.55
C LEU A 15 -29.07 26.63 -4.62
N ALA A 16 -29.43 27.12 -5.81
CA ALA A 16 -29.95 28.48 -6.02
C ALA A 16 -31.43 28.65 -5.63
N SER A 17 -32.08 27.60 -5.09
CA SER A 17 -33.51 27.56 -4.76
C SER A 17 -34.46 27.74 -5.95
N ASP A 18 -33.99 27.49 -7.17
CA ASP A 18 -34.76 27.56 -8.42
C ASP A 18 -35.35 26.17 -8.74
N MET A 19 -36.35 25.77 -7.94
CA MET A 19 -36.93 24.42 -7.97
C MET A 19 -37.69 24.11 -9.27
N ASP A 20 -38.29 25.13 -9.89
CA ASP A 20 -38.99 24.98 -11.17
C ASP A 20 -38.01 24.62 -12.29
N ALA A 21 -36.89 25.33 -12.39
CA ALA A 21 -35.86 25.03 -13.38
C ALA A 21 -35.17 23.68 -13.11
N ALA A 22 -34.93 23.35 -11.83
CA ALA A 22 -34.35 22.07 -11.44
C ALA A 22 -35.29 20.90 -11.80
N GLY A 23 -36.57 21.00 -11.48
CA GLY A 23 -37.59 20.00 -11.81
C GLY A 23 -37.74 19.81 -13.32
N PHE A 24 -37.79 20.91 -14.07
CA PHE A 24 -37.83 20.85 -15.54
C PHE A 24 -36.60 20.14 -16.12
N GLY A 25 -35.39 20.51 -15.70
CA GLY A 25 -34.15 19.88 -16.16
C GLY A 25 -34.09 18.39 -15.81
N THR A 26 -34.54 18.02 -14.61
CA THR A 26 -34.58 16.62 -14.16
C THR A 26 -35.54 15.79 -14.99
N ASN A 27 -36.73 16.31 -15.32
CA ASN A 27 -37.69 15.65 -16.19
C ASN A 27 -37.17 15.53 -17.63
N LEU A 28 -36.51 16.57 -18.14
CA LEU A 28 -35.92 16.55 -19.48
C LEU A 28 -34.85 15.46 -19.62
N LEU A 29 -33.99 15.27 -18.61
CA LEU A 29 -33.02 14.15 -18.59
C LEU A 29 -33.73 12.79 -18.61
N ARG A 30 -34.81 12.65 -17.83
CA ARG A 30 -35.60 11.41 -17.75
C ARG A 30 -36.29 11.09 -19.09
N GLU A 31 -36.86 12.09 -19.74
CA GLU A 31 -37.49 11.96 -21.07
C GLU A 31 -36.48 11.69 -22.19
N GLY A 32 -35.25 12.21 -22.05
CA GLY A 32 -34.13 11.92 -22.93
C GLY A 32 -33.64 10.46 -22.86
N GLY A 33 -34.20 9.63 -21.97
CA GLY A 33 -33.88 8.22 -21.81
C GLY A 33 -32.68 7.93 -20.90
N ASP A 34 -32.11 8.95 -20.24
CA ASP A 34 -31.01 8.77 -19.29
C ASP A 34 -31.57 8.30 -17.94
N LEU A 35 -31.62 6.98 -17.74
CA LEU A 35 -32.06 6.35 -16.49
C LEU A 35 -30.93 5.57 -15.80
N ASP A 36 -29.69 5.71 -16.29
CA ASP A 36 -28.54 4.92 -15.85
C ASP A 36 -28.05 5.33 -14.44
N ASP A 37 -28.55 6.44 -13.92
CA ASP A 37 -28.19 6.99 -12.62
C ASP A 37 -29.43 7.23 -11.72
N PRO A 38 -30.05 6.15 -11.20
CA PRO A 38 -31.25 6.26 -10.37
C PRO A 38 -31.00 7.02 -9.05
N THR A 39 -29.76 7.03 -8.57
CA THR A 39 -29.39 7.73 -7.33
C THR A 39 -29.38 9.24 -7.54
N PHE A 40 -28.86 9.73 -8.68
CA PHE A 40 -28.98 11.14 -9.04
C PHE A 40 -30.45 11.62 -9.01
N PHE A 41 -31.36 10.92 -9.70
CA PHE A 41 -32.77 11.31 -9.73
C PHE A 41 -33.42 11.27 -8.35
N SER A 42 -33.16 10.22 -7.56
CA SER A 42 -33.69 10.14 -6.21
C SER A 42 -33.20 11.28 -5.30
N LEU A 43 -31.95 11.72 -5.45
CA LEU A 43 -31.39 12.84 -4.69
C LEU A 43 -31.97 14.18 -5.18
N ALA A 44 -32.11 14.38 -6.49
CA ALA A 44 -32.69 15.59 -7.08
C ALA A 44 -34.16 15.76 -6.65
N ASP A 45 -34.97 14.70 -6.73
CA ASP A 45 -36.36 14.69 -6.31
C ASP A 45 -36.48 15.01 -4.81
N ALA A 46 -35.64 14.39 -3.97
CA ALA A 46 -35.67 14.60 -2.53
C ALA A 46 -35.25 16.01 -2.12
N LEU A 47 -34.21 16.57 -2.76
CA LEU A 47 -33.76 17.95 -2.55
C LEU A 47 -34.82 18.96 -2.96
N THR A 48 -35.47 18.76 -4.10
CA THR A 48 -36.56 19.63 -4.59
C THR A 48 -37.76 19.58 -3.66
N ALA A 49 -38.06 18.39 -3.11
CA ALA A 49 -39.14 18.18 -2.14
C ALA A 49 -38.77 18.57 -0.69
N GLY A 50 -37.53 18.96 -0.41
CA GLY A 50 -37.06 19.26 0.95
C GLY A 50 -37.08 18.07 1.90
N THR A 51 -36.88 16.85 1.39
CA THR A 51 -36.92 15.61 2.16
C THR A 51 -35.54 14.95 2.29
N ARG A 52 -35.39 14.05 3.26
CA ARG A 52 -34.17 13.24 3.44
C ARG A 52 -34.34 11.89 2.74
N PRO A 53 -33.62 11.63 1.64
CA PRO A 53 -33.78 10.38 0.91
C PRO A 53 -33.09 9.22 1.63
N LYS A 54 -33.62 8.01 1.44
CA LYS A 54 -32.92 6.77 1.81
C LYS A 54 -32.16 6.24 0.60
N VAL A 55 -30.85 6.47 0.57
CA VAL A 55 -29.96 5.91 -0.45
C VAL A 55 -29.74 4.43 -0.15
N LYS A 56 -30.25 3.55 -1.03
CA LYS A 56 -30.17 2.09 -0.82
C LYS A 56 -28.84 1.49 -1.25
N SER A 57 -28.26 2.01 -2.33
CA SER A 57 -27.02 1.52 -2.93
C SER A 57 -26.34 2.64 -3.70
N LEU A 58 -25.00 2.66 -3.66
CA LEU A 58 -24.17 3.60 -4.41
C LEU A 58 -22.74 3.05 -4.51
N THR A 59 -22.49 2.07 -5.37
CA THR A 59 -21.20 1.33 -5.42
C THR A 59 -20.03 2.12 -6.01
N ASP A 60 -20.27 3.00 -7.00
CA ASP A 60 -19.24 3.89 -7.56
C ASP A 60 -19.69 5.36 -7.52
N PRO A 61 -19.69 5.99 -6.33
CA PRO A 61 -20.12 7.37 -6.16
C PRO A 61 -19.28 8.33 -6.99
N ALA A 62 -19.91 9.04 -7.92
CA ALA A 62 -19.37 10.29 -8.47
C ALA A 62 -19.32 11.41 -7.40
N PRO A 63 -18.41 12.41 -7.52
CA PRO A 63 -18.36 13.56 -6.60
C PRO A 63 -19.69 14.32 -6.46
N LEU A 64 -20.49 14.36 -7.54
CA LEU A 64 -21.80 14.99 -7.53
C LEU A 64 -22.78 14.28 -6.58
N HIS A 65 -22.74 12.93 -6.51
CA HIS A 65 -23.58 12.18 -5.57
C HIS A 65 -23.28 12.52 -4.12
N LEU A 66 -22.00 12.63 -3.76
CA LEU A 66 -21.60 13.05 -2.43
C LEU A 66 -22.08 14.46 -2.10
N ALA A 67 -21.93 15.41 -3.03
CA ALA A 67 -22.36 16.78 -2.83
C ALA A 67 -23.89 16.89 -2.65
N MET A 68 -24.65 16.16 -3.47
CA MET A 68 -26.11 16.09 -3.36
C MET A 68 -26.55 15.40 -2.08
N ALA A 69 -25.93 14.27 -1.70
CA ALA A 69 -26.21 13.58 -0.45
C ALA A 69 -25.90 14.45 0.77
N ALA A 70 -24.81 15.22 0.73
CA ALA A 70 -24.47 16.19 1.78
C ALA A 70 -25.55 17.27 1.90
N ALA A 71 -25.96 17.87 0.78
CA ALA A 71 -27.01 18.89 0.75
C ALA A 71 -28.37 18.34 1.22
N ALA A 72 -28.66 17.06 0.96
CA ALA A 72 -29.87 16.39 1.37
C ALA A 72 -29.80 15.82 2.80
N GLU A 73 -28.65 15.95 3.49
CA GLU A 73 -28.34 15.28 4.75
C GLU A 73 -28.60 13.75 4.69
N ALA A 74 -28.40 13.15 3.52
CA ALA A 74 -28.65 11.74 3.26
C ALA A 74 -27.51 10.88 3.79
N LYS A 75 -27.84 9.85 4.59
CA LYS A 75 -26.87 8.83 4.97
C LYS A 75 -26.55 7.94 3.78
N LEU A 76 -25.28 7.60 3.64
CA LEU A 76 -24.78 6.76 2.56
C LEU A 76 -24.61 5.31 3.02
N PRO A 77 -24.98 4.33 2.17
CA PRO A 77 -24.78 2.90 2.42
C PRO A 77 -23.28 2.52 2.44
N SER A 78 -22.94 1.35 2.97
CA SER A 78 -21.55 0.87 3.07
C SER A 78 -20.94 0.45 1.72
N ASP A 79 -21.77 0.18 0.71
CA ASP A 79 -21.32 -0.24 -0.63
C ASP A 79 -20.61 0.90 -1.40
N VAL A 80 -20.67 2.15 -0.92
CA VAL A 80 -19.81 3.26 -1.38
C VAL A 80 -18.31 2.97 -1.31
N LEU A 81 -17.92 1.99 -0.48
CA LEU A 81 -16.55 1.51 -0.43
C LEU A 81 -16.12 0.79 -1.70
N GLU A 82 -17.03 0.32 -2.56
CA GLU A 82 -16.66 -0.37 -3.80
C GLU A 82 -15.96 0.53 -4.82
N THR A 83 -16.01 1.85 -4.64
CA THR A 83 -15.28 2.81 -5.48
C THR A 83 -13.79 2.48 -5.57
N ARG A 84 -13.25 2.68 -6.78
CA ARG A 84 -11.81 2.55 -7.05
C ARG A 84 -11.07 3.88 -6.99
N SER A 85 -11.79 4.98 -6.75
CA SER A 85 -11.20 6.32 -6.73
C SER A 85 -10.56 6.63 -5.37
N PRO A 86 -9.23 6.85 -5.30
CA PRO A 86 -8.54 7.19 -4.05
C PRO A 86 -9.05 8.50 -3.44
N LEU A 87 -9.41 9.48 -4.27
CA LEU A 87 -9.96 10.76 -3.82
C LEU A 87 -11.35 10.61 -3.22
N MET A 88 -12.16 9.69 -3.77
CA MET A 88 -13.47 9.36 -3.23
C MET A 88 -13.35 8.68 -1.87
N LEU A 89 -12.44 7.71 -1.73
CA LEU A 89 -12.15 7.06 -0.46
C LEU A 89 -11.69 8.06 0.61
N ARG A 90 -10.83 9.02 0.24
CA ARG A 90 -10.46 10.11 1.14
C ARG A 90 -11.66 10.95 1.57
N ALA A 91 -12.54 11.34 0.64
CA ALA A 91 -13.74 12.11 0.98
C ALA A 91 -14.68 11.34 1.92
N LEU A 92 -14.84 10.02 1.69
CA LEU A 92 -15.63 9.14 2.54
C LEU A 92 -15.03 8.98 3.95
N ALA A 93 -13.70 8.95 4.07
CA ALA A 93 -13.00 8.88 5.35
C ALA A 93 -13.28 10.08 6.27
N ASP A 94 -13.60 11.25 5.69
CA ASP A 94 -13.93 12.48 6.42
C ASP A 94 -15.44 12.76 6.50
N SER A 95 -16.27 11.92 5.88
CA SER A 95 -17.66 12.24 5.65
C SER A 95 -18.54 11.85 6.84
N PRO A 96 -19.32 12.79 7.41
CA PRO A 96 -20.32 12.46 8.42
C PRO A 96 -21.55 11.75 7.84
N LEU A 97 -21.60 11.53 6.51
CA LEU A 97 -22.71 10.85 5.83
C LEU A 97 -22.63 9.33 5.94
N VAL A 98 -21.47 8.77 6.27
CA VAL A 98 -21.26 7.34 6.46
C VAL A 98 -21.06 7.01 7.95
N SER A 99 -21.07 5.72 8.31
CA SER A 99 -20.75 5.27 9.68
C SER A 99 -19.24 5.30 9.94
N ASP A 100 -18.84 5.35 11.21
CA ASP A 100 -17.43 5.32 11.64
C ASP A 100 -16.66 4.11 11.09
N SER A 101 -17.34 2.95 10.99
CA SER A 101 -16.76 1.75 10.37
C SER A 101 -16.41 1.96 8.89
N VAL A 102 -17.27 2.66 8.14
CA VAL A 102 -17.06 2.99 6.73
C VAL A 102 -16.00 4.09 6.61
N GLN A 103 -15.98 5.09 7.51
CA GLN A 103 -14.93 6.10 7.55
C GLN A 103 -13.55 5.45 7.72
N LEU A 104 -13.42 4.53 8.67
CA LEU A 104 -12.14 3.86 8.95
C LEU A 104 -11.70 2.96 7.79
N ALA A 105 -12.61 2.15 7.23
CA ALA A 105 -12.31 1.32 6.07
C ALA A 105 -11.94 2.17 4.83
N ALA A 106 -12.61 3.29 4.62
CA ALA A 106 -12.28 4.24 3.57
C ALA A 106 -10.92 4.88 3.80
N ALA A 107 -10.58 5.24 5.05
CA ALA A 107 -9.29 5.79 5.43
C ALA A 107 -8.15 4.81 5.14
N GLU A 108 -8.30 3.53 5.50
CA GLU A 108 -7.28 2.50 5.23
C GLU A 108 -7.04 2.33 3.73
N ARG A 109 -8.10 2.24 2.92
CA ARG A 109 -7.97 2.11 1.47
C ARG A 109 -7.43 3.38 0.82
N ALA A 110 -7.82 4.56 1.33
CA ALA A 110 -7.24 5.84 0.90
C ALA A 110 -5.74 5.90 1.24
N ALA A 111 -5.33 5.38 2.40
CA ALA A 111 -3.93 5.35 2.81
C ALA A 111 -3.11 4.37 1.97
N ALA A 112 -3.65 3.17 1.70
CA ALA A 112 -3.04 2.19 0.81
C ALA A 112 -2.84 2.75 -0.61
N ALA A 113 -3.78 3.58 -1.09
CA ALA A 113 -3.69 4.26 -2.38
C ALA A 113 -2.91 5.59 -2.35
N GLY A 114 -2.34 5.98 -1.20
CA GLY A 114 -1.57 7.22 -1.03
C GLY A 114 -2.38 8.53 -1.04
N ALA A 115 -3.71 8.46 -1.01
CA ALA A 115 -4.58 9.65 -0.94
C ALA A 115 -4.55 10.32 0.45
N ILE A 116 -4.20 9.56 1.50
CA ILE A 116 -3.83 10.06 2.83
C ILE A 116 -2.51 9.39 3.27
N GLY A 117 -1.77 10.03 4.17
CA GLY A 117 -0.53 9.46 4.70
C GLY A 117 -0.77 8.45 5.84
N PRO A 118 0.16 7.52 6.09
CA PRO A 118 0.07 6.58 7.22
C PRO A 118 -0.03 7.28 8.58
N ALA A 119 0.58 8.45 8.75
CA ALA A 119 0.46 9.25 9.97
C ALA A 119 -0.99 9.70 10.24
N SER A 120 -1.72 10.13 9.22
CA SER A 120 -3.14 10.50 9.35
C SER A 120 -4.02 9.30 9.66
N LEU A 121 -3.65 8.10 9.18
CA LEU A 121 -4.34 6.86 9.58
C LEU A 121 -4.04 6.51 11.04
N ALA A 122 -2.80 6.68 11.48
CA ALA A 122 -2.39 6.47 12.87
C ALA A 122 -3.15 7.40 13.85
N GLU A 123 -3.37 8.67 13.49
CA GLU A 123 -4.19 9.61 14.26
C GLU A 123 -5.64 9.13 14.42
N ARG A 124 -6.22 8.56 13.36
CA ARG A 124 -7.58 7.98 13.41
C ARG A 124 -7.63 6.73 14.26
N TYR A 125 -6.61 5.88 14.17
CA TYR A 125 -6.48 4.73 15.06
C TYR A 125 -6.40 5.17 16.52
N ALA A 126 -5.63 6.22 16.83
CA ALA A 126 -5.50 6.75 18.18
C ALA A 126 -6.80 7.38 18.72
N ALA A 127 -7.67 7.91 17.85
CA ALA A 127 -8.94 8.52 18.23
C ALA A 127 -10.07 7.51 18.52
N MET A 128 -9.88 6.22 18.18
CA MET A 128 -10.88 5.18 18.41
C MET A 128 -11.05 4.87 19.90
N GLU A 129 -12.30 4.63 20.32
CA GLU A 129 -12.60 4.23 21.70
C GLU A 129 -12.67 2.69 21.83
N PHE A 130 -11.94 2.20 22.84
CA PHE A 130 -11.90 0.80 23.24
C PHE A 130 -12.07 0.67 24.75
N SER A 131 -12.76 -0.39 25.18
CA SER A 131 -12.86 -0.76 26.59
C SER A 131 -11.52 -1.33 27.10
N ASN A 132 -11.30 -1.25 28.42
CA ASN A 132 -10.12 -1.87 29.04
C ASN A 132 -10.02 -3.37 28.72
N LYS A 133 -11.17 -4.07 28.66
CA LYS A 133 -11.21 -5.50 28.32
C LYS A 133 -10.76 -5.77 26.88
N GLU A 134 -11.12 -4.90 25.94
CA GLU A 134 -10.61 -5.00 24.56
C GLU A 134 -9.10 -4.76 24.53
N MET A 135 -8.62 -3.73 25.25
CA MET A 135 -7.18 -3.40 25.29
C MET A 135 -6.33 -4.52 25.91
N ASP A 136 -6.80 -5.12 27.00
CA ASP A 136 -6.13 -6.24 27.68
C ASP A 136 -6.03 -7.50 26.79
N ASN A 137 -6.94 -7.64 25.80
CA ASN A 137 -7.00 -8.79 24.90
C ASN A 137 -6.70 -8.41 23.43
N ALA A 138 -6.09 -7.25 23.19
CA ALA A 138 -5.94 -6.66 21.86
C ALA A 138 -5.29 -7.61 20.84
N LEU A 139 -4.22 -8.30 21.24
CA LEU A 139 -3.50 -9.24 20.37
C LEU A 139 -4.39 -10.42 19.95
N SER A 140 -5.11 -11.02 20.89
CA SER A 140 -5.99 -12.17 20.63
C SER A 140 -7.21 -11.78 19.81
N ILE A 141 -7.77 -10.59 20.05
CA ILE A 141 -8.90 -10.05 19.27
C ILE A 141 -8.49 -9.82 17.82
N ALA A 142 -7.34 -9.16 17.59
CA ALA A 142 -6.83 -8.90 16.25
C ALA A 142 -6.42 -10.18 15.49
N GLU A 143 -6.00 -11.23 16.21
CA GLU A 143 -5.71 -12.53 15.62
C GLU A 143 -6.99 -13.29 15.19
N GLY A 144 -8.09 -13.13 15.93
CA GLY A 144 -9.38 -13.74 15.57
C GLY A 144 -10.11 -13.00 14.45
N ASP A 145 -10.02 -11.68 14.43
CA ASP A 145 -10.60 -10.82 13.39
C ASP A 145 -9.67 -9.61 13.13
N TYR A 146 -9.04 -9.59 11.96
CA TYR A 146 -8.11 -8.52 11.58
C TYR A 146 -8.81 -7.38 10.83
N SER A 147 -10.01 -7.00 11.27
CA SER A 147 -10.79 -5.88 10.72
C SER A 147 -10.14 -4.51 10.98
N PRO A 148 -10.51 -3.44 10.25
CA PRO A 148 -9.98 -2.09 10.46
C PRO A 148 -10.04 -1.61 11.91
N ARG A 149 -11.14 -1.91 12.61
CA ARG A 149 -11.29 -1.58 14.04
C ARG A 149 -10.27 -2.31 14.91
N ASN A 150 -10.01 -3.59 14.65
CA ASN A 150 -9.08 -4.37 15.45
C ASN A 150 -7.62 -4.08 15.10
N ARG A 151 -7.33 -3.56 13.90
CA ARG A 151 -6.03 -2.94 13.57
C ARG A 151 -5.79 -1.69 14.41
N ALA A 152 -6.80 -0.83 14.54
CA ALA A 152 -6.74 0.33 15.43
C ALA A 152 -6.54 -0.07 16.90
N LEU A 153 -7.23 -1.13 17.36
CA LEU A 153 -7.04 -1.69 18.70
C LEU A 153 -5.60 -2.15 18.93
N LEU A 154 -5.03 -2.92 17.99
CA LEU A 154 -3.66 -3.42 18.09
C LEU A 154 -2.62 -2.29 17.99
N TYR A 155 -2.91 -1.25 17.22
CA TYR A 155 -2.10 -0.02 17.18
C TYR A 155 -2.08 0.68 18.54
N GLN A 156 -3.25 0.89 19.16
CA GLN A 156 -3.32 1.50 20.48
C GLN A 156 -2.63 0.65 21.55
N ALA A 157 -2.78 -0.69 21.50
CA ALA A 157 -2.08 -1.58 22.42
C ALA A 157 -0.55 -1.39 22.35
N ALA A 158 0.02 -1.26 21.14
CA ALA A 158 1.44 -1.01 20.97
C ALA A 158 1.90 0.38 21.48
N THR A 159 1.08 1.42 21.29
CA THR A 159 1.44 2.80 21.67
C THR A 159 1.34 3.04 23.19
N LEU A 160 0.37 2.41 23.86
CA LEU A 160 0.09 2.62 25.28
C LEU A 160 1.08 1.89 26.22
N HIS A 161 1.73 0.82 25.75
CA HIS A 161 2.75 0.14 26.53
C HIS A 161 3.96 1.05 26.83
N LYS A 162 4.51 0.98 28.05
CA LYS A 162 5.71 1.75 28.43
C LYS A 162 7.02 1.00 28.20
N LEU A 163 6.98 -0.34 28.17
CA LEU A 163 8.16 -1.19 28.07
C LEU A 163 8.51 -1.44 26.60
N PRO A 164 9.77 -1.20 26.15
CA PRO A 164 10.19 -1.44 24.77
C PRO A 164 9.90 -2.85 24.27
N VAL A 165 10.10 -3.87 25.10
CA VAL A 165 9.83 -5.28 24.76
C VAL A 165 8.35 -5.52 24.44
N ALA A 166 7.44 -4.96 25.24
CA ALA A 166 6.00 -5.10 25.00
C ALA A 166 5.56 -4.36 23.71
N ARG A 167 6.12 -3.17 23.46
CA ARG A 167 5.88 -2.43 22.20
C ARG A 167 6.35 -3.25 20.99
N GLY A 168 7.57 -3.76 21.03
CA GLY A 168 8.12 -4.58 19.96
C GLY A 168 7.25 -5.80 19.67
N ALA A 169 6.66 -6.42 20.70
CA ALA A 169 5.88 -7.65 20.55
C ALA A 169 4.54 -7.36 19.87
N ALA A 170 3.88 -6.28 20.28
CA ALA A 170 2.66 -5.81 19.64
C ALA A 170 2.89 -5.40 18.18
N ILE A 171 3.99 -4.67 17.89
CA ILE A 171 4.37 -4.27 16.54
C ILE A 171 4.66 -5.50 15.66
N GLN A 172 5.44 -6.47 16.14
CA GLN A 172 5.76 -7.67 15.39
C GLN A 172 4.49 -8.48 15.06
N LYS A 173 3.58 -8.62 16.03
CA LYS A 173 2.29 -9.29 15.81
C LYS A 173 1.44 -8.54 14.78
N ALA A 174 1.37 -7.21 14.87
CA ALA A 174 0.63 -6.39 13.91
C ALA A 174 1.16 -6.55 12.48
N TRP A 175 2.48 -6.57 12.33
CA TRP A 175 3.13 -6.76 11.04
C TRP A 175 2.96 -8.18 10.48
N ALA A 176 2.99 -9.20 11.32
CA ALA A 176 2.72 -10.58 10.89
C ALA A 176 1.29 -10.73 10.34
N LEU A 177 0.30 -10.18 11.05
CA LEU A 177 -1.10 -10.16 10.59
C LEU A 177 -1.27 -9.30 9.32
N ALA A 178 -0.64 -8.13 9.27
CA ALA A 178 -0.66 -7.26 8.10
C ALA A 178 -0.02 -7.90 6.86
N ALA A 179 1.03 -8.71 7.03
CA ALA A 179 1.63 -9.46 5.93
C ALA A 179 0.68 -10.53 5.38
N ALA A 180 -0.03 -11.26 6.25
CA ALA A 180 -1.03 -12.23 5.83
C ALA A 180 -2.22 -11.60 5.10
N ASP A 181 -2.57 -10.35 5.44
CA ASP A 181 -3.66 -9.58 4.84
C ASP A 181 -3.22 -8.70 3.63
N GLY A 182 -1.94 -8.74 3.24
CA GLY A 182 -1.43 -7.99 2.09
C GLY A 182 -1.26 -6.48 2.31
N ILE A 183 -1.29 -6.01 3.57
CA ILE A 183 -1.17 -4.59 3.95
C ILE A 183 0.08 -4.28 4.79
N TYR A 184 1.10 -5.15 4.73
CA TYR A 184 2.35 -5.00 5.49
C TYR A 184 2.97 -3.60 5.34
N GLN A 185 3.03 -3.08 4.11
CA GLN A 185 3.67 -1.79 3.86
C GLN A 185 2.94 -0.62 4.54
N LEU A 186 1.60 -0.60 4.43
CA LEU A 186 0.77 0.40 5.10
C LEU A 186 0.95 0.30 6.63
N SER A 187 0.93 -0.92 7.17
CA SER A 187 1.11 -1.18 8.59
C SER A 187 2.47 -0.67 9.09
N VAL A 188 3.58 -0.98 8.40
CA VAL A 188 4.90 -0.42 8.74
C VAL A 188 4.90 1.11 8.76
N GLY A 189 4.24 1.75 7.79
CA GLY A 189 4.08 3.20 7.75
C GLY A 189 3.34 3.76 8.97
N VAL A 190 2.24 3.12 9.39
CA VAL A 190 1.45 3.52 10.56
C VAL A 190 2.27 3.42 11.85
N TYR A 191 3.08 2.37 12.00
CA TYR A 191 3.90 2.14 13.18
C TYR A 191 5.26 2.88 13.15
N GLN A 192 5.53 3.71 12.14
CA GLN A 192 6.82 4.40 11.99
C GLN A 192 7.23 5.22 13.24
N PRO A 193 6.34 5.99 13.90
CA PRO A 193 6.72 6.71 15.13
C PRO A 193 7.11 5.76 16.28
N GLU A 194 6.37 4.67 16.46
CA GLU A 194 6.61 3.70 17.54
C GLU A 194 7.90 2.90 17.31
N LEU A 195 8.14 2.45 16.09
CA LEU A 195 9.44 1.88 15.70
C LEU A 195 10.56 2.90 15.89
N GLY A 196 10.26 4.17 15.62
CA GLY A 196 11.13 5.31 15.82
C GLY A 196 11.64 5.46 17.24
N ALA A 197 10.80 5.14 18.23
CA ALA A 197 11.12 5.24 19.66
C ALA A 197 11.92 4.04 20.21
N LEU A 198 12.01 2.94 19.47
CA LEU A 198 12.76 1.76 19.87
C LEU A 198 14.24 1.86 19.46
N GLN A 199 15.12 1.36 20.33
CA GLN A 199 16.56 1.27 20.06
C GLN A 199 16.98 -0.21 19.98
N PRO A 200 17.95 -0.55 19.11
CA PRO A 200 18.51 -1.89 19.09
C PRO A 200 19.17 -2.22 20.43
N GLY A 201 18.87 -3.39 20.97
CA GLY A 201 19.36 -3.85 22.27
C GLY A 201 19.23 -5.36 22.41
N THR A 202 19.92 -5.92 23.41
CA THR A 202 19.90 -7.36 23.72
C THR A 202 18.49 -7.91 23.92
N GLU A 203 17.65 -7.14 24.60
CA GLU A 203 16.27 -7.42 24.96
C GLU A 203 15.29 -7.35 23.79
N LEU A 204 15.74 -6.77 22.66
CA LEU A 204 14.98 -6.68 21.40
C LEU A 204 15.66 -7.44 20.25
N ALA A 205 16.65 -8.28 20.54
CA ALA A 205 17.35 -9.06 19.51
C ALA A 205 16.41 -9.94 18.67
N TRP A 206 15.38 -10.53 19.30
CA TRP A 206 14.34 -11.31 18.65
C TRP A 206 13.45 -10.50 17.68
N PHE A 207 13.33 -9.19 17.91
CA PHE A 207 12.57 -8.25 17.08
C PHE A 207 13.42 -7.65 15.95
N ALA A 208 14.74 -7.72 16.09
CA ALA A 208 15.68 -7.01 15.24
C ALA A 208 15.57 -7.31 13.74
N PRO A 209 15.30 -8.57 13.29
CA PRO A 209 15.05 -8.84 11.89
C PRO A 209 13.83 -8.10 11.33
N ALA A 210 12.72 -8.11 12.06
CA ALA A 210 11.50 -7.41 11.65
C ALA A 210 11.69 -5.89 11.62
N ALA A 211 12.38 -5.34 12.63
CA ALA A 211 12.71 -3.92 12.69
C ALA A 211 13.60 -3.47 11.53
N ALA A 212 14.64 -4.25 11.19
CA ALA A 212 15.53 -3.95 10.07
C ALA A 212 14.76 -3.95 8.73
N ARG A 213 13.94 -4.98 8.48
CA ARG A 213 13.09 -5.07 7.28
C ARG A 213 12.17 -3.86 7.13
N ALA A 214 11.48 -3.48 8.22
CA ALA A 214 10.61 -2.32 8.24
C ALA A 214 11.36 -0.99 8.01
N LEU A 215 12.56 -0.83 8.57
CA LEU A 215 13.37 0.37 8.37
C LEU A 215 13.92 0.49 6.95
N TYR A 216 14.23 -0.62 6.28
CA TYR A 216 14.54 -0.60 4.85
C TYR A 216 13.34 -0.13 4.02
N LEU A 217 12.13 -0.61 4.33
CA LEU A 217 10.91 -0.13 3.68
C LEU A 217 10.66 1.37 3.90
N LEU A 218 10.96 1.87 5.10
CA LEU A 218 10.82 3.27 5.47
C LEU A 218 11.97 4.15 4.94
N ASN A 219 12.86 3.61 4.11
CA ASN A 219 14.04 4.29 3.58
C ASN A 219 14.93 4.91 4.68
N GLN A 220 15.15 4.15 5.77
CA GLN A 220 16.03 4.51 6.89
C GLN A 220 17.22 3.51 7.01
N PRO A 221 18.12 3.45 6.01
CA PRO A 221 19.12 2.39 5.89
C PRO A 221 20.12 2.36 7.06
N GLU A 222 20.57 3.50 7.56
CA GLU A 222 21.51 3.57 8.69
C GLU A 222 20.93 2.91 9.95
N ARG A 223 19.65 3.18 10.24
CA ARG A 223 18.96 2.56 11.38
C ARG A 223 18.71 1.09 11.11
N ALA A 224 18.31 0.72 9.88
CA ALA A 224 18.10 -0.66 9.48
C ALA A 224 19.37 -1.50 9.69
N LEU A 225 20.54 -0.97 9.34
CA LEU A 225 21.84 -1.61 9.56
C LEU A 225 22.14 -1.82 11.04
N ALA A 226 21.83 -0.85 11.90
CA ALA A 226 22.03 -1.00 13.35
C ALA A 226 21.18 -2.15 13.93
N TRP A 227 19.94 -2.29 13.46
CA TRP A 227 19.07 -3.41 13.82
C TRP A 227 19.56 -4.73 13.21
N ALA A 228 19.96 -4.74 11.94
CA ALA A 228 20.51 -5.93 11.28
C ALA A 228 21.80 -6.43 11.95
N ALA A 229 22.68 -5.53 12.38
CA ALA A 229 23.89 -5.87 13.14
C ALA A 229 23.53 -6.48 14.51
N THR A 230 22.49 -5.98 15.16
CA THR A 230 21.97 -6.55 16.41
C THR A 230 21.43 -7.97 16.19
N ALA A 231 20.64 -8.19 15.14
CA ALA A 231 20.16 -9.52 14.75
C ALA A 231 21.33 -10.49 14.53
N GLN A 232 22.33 -10.08 13.73
CA GLN A 232 23.52 -10.89 13.47
C GLN A 232 24.33 -11.22 14.72
N ARG A 233 24.52 -10.25 15.63
CA ARG A 233 25.31 -10.43 16.85
C ARG A 233 24.67 -11.41 17.83
N PHE A 234 23.34 -11.45 17.88
CA PHE A 234 22.60 -12.22 18.88
C PHE A 234 21.88 -13.44 18.31
N ALA A 235 22.01 -13.74 17.01
CA ALA A 235 21.45 -14.94 16.41
C ALA A 235 22.13 -16.21 16.94
N ARG A 236 21.44 -16.93 17.84
CA ARG A 236 21.96 -18.15 18.47
C ARG A 236 21.26 -19.38 17.93
N GLU A 237 19.93 -19.33 17.94
CA GLU A 237 19.10 -20.43 17.50
C GLU A 237 19.04 -20.50 15.96
N PRO A 238 18.71 -21.67 15.38
CA PRO A 238 18.53 -21.82 13.94
C PRO A 238 17.55 -20.80 13.36
N GLU A 239 16.43 -20.55 14.04
CA GLU A 239 15.40 -19.60 13.63
C GLU A 239 15.93 -18.15 13.55
N ASP A 240 16.74 -17.72 14.53
CA ASP A 240 17.35 -16.38 14.51
C ASP A 240 18.31 -16.22 13.34
N LYS A 241 19.13 -17.25 13.08
CA LYS A 241 20.09 -17.27 11.98
C LYS A 241 19.39 -17.24 10.63
N HIS A 242 18.29 -17.98 10.52
CA HIS A 242 17.42 -17.99 9.35
C HIS A 242 16.83 -16.60 9.10
N ALA A 243 16.16 -16.00 10.09
CA ALA A 243 15.57 -14.66 9.98
C ALA A 243 16.61 -13.58 9.64
N THR A 244 17.82 -13.71 10.19
CA THR A 244 18.93 -12.80 9.89
C THR A 244 19.46 -12.97 8.46
N ALA A 245 19.54 -14.20 7.95
CA ALA A 245 19.99 -14.48 6.59
C ALA A 245 19.04 -13.87 5.54
N LEU A 246 17.73 -13.84 5.83
CA LEU A 246 16.72 -13.22 4.96
C LEU A 246 16.91 -11.71 4.77
N LEU A 247 17.63 -11.00 5.65
CA LEU A 247 17.90 -9.57 5.46
C LEU A 247 18.94 -9.26 4.39
N TRP A 248 19.71 -10.27 3.93
CA TRP A 248 20.87 -10.04 3.08
C TRP A 248 20.55 -9.27 1.78
N PRO A 249 19.47 -9.58 1.02
CA PRO A 249 19.19 -8.83 -0.20
C PRO A 249 18.92 -7.34 0.05
N LEU A 250 18.24 -7.01 1.15
CA LEU A 250 17.94 -5.62 1.52
C LEU A 250 19.22 -4.87 1.88
N ILE A 251 20.11 -5.51 2.65
CA ILE A 251 21.44 -4.96 2.98
C ILE A 251 22.26 -4.77 1.69
N ALA A 252 22.28 -5.76 0.80
CA ALA A 252 23.04 -5.70 -0.44
C ALA A 252 22.53 -4.62 -1.41
N LEU A 253 21.20 -4.45 -1.52
CA LEU A 253 20.58 -3.37 -2.29
C LEU A 253 20.82 -1.99 -1.65
N SER A 254 20.88 -1.90 -0.33
CA SER A 254 21.20 -0.65 0.38
C SER A 254 22.67 -0.25 0.18
N GLU A 255 23.60 -1.15 0.48
CA GLU A 255 25.03 -0.87 0.60
C GLU A 255 25.83 -1.05 -0.70
N GLY A 256 25.28 -1.77 -1.69
CA GLY A 256 26.01 -2.12 -2.93
C GLY A 256 27.04 -3.22 -2.72
N SER A 257 26.57 -4.43 -2.35
CA SER A 257 27.44 -5.60 -2.16
C SER A 257 26.71 -6.93 -2.41
N ALA A 258 26.32 -7.19 -3.67
CA ALA A 258 25.54 -8.37 -4.05
C ALA A 258 26.34 -9.71 -4.07
N THR A 259 27.65 -9.67 -3.90
CA THR A 259 28.51 -10.88 -3.85
C THR A 259 29.07 -11.18 -2.45
N GLY A 260 28.65 -10.41 -1.43
CA GLY A 260 29.15 -10.54 -0.07
C GLY A 260 28.88 -11.90 0.60
N LEU A 261 29.56 -12.13 1.73
CA LEU A 261 29.58 -13.38 2.52
C LEU A 261 28.20 -13.90 3.00
N GLY A 262 27.12 -13.12 2.84
CA GLY A 262 25.76 -13.51 3.24
C GLY A 262 24.98 -14.30 2.18
N HIS A 263 25.40 -14.26 0.91
CA HIS A 263 24.64 -14.81 -0.22
C HIS A 263 24.27 -16.29 -0.05
N GLY A 264 25.23 -17.15 0.26
CA GLY A 264 24.97 -18.59 0.41
C GLY A 264 24.03 -18.91 1.58
N ARG A 265 24.16 -18.21 2.72
CA ARG A 265 23.28 -18.36 3.88
C ARG A 265 21.85 -17.95 3.54
N TRP A 266 21.70 -16.87 2.79
CA TRP A 266 20.41 -16.40 2.31
C TRP A 266 19.74 -17.41 1.38
N LEU A 267 20.46 -17.96 0.40
CA LEU A 267 19.90 -19.00 -0.49
C LEU A 267 19.44 -20.24 0.29
N SER A 268 20.23 -20.71 1.27
CA SER A 268 19.83 -21.82 2.12
C SER A 268 18.58 -21.50 2.94
N ALA A 269 18.50 -20.32 3.55
CA ALA A 269 17.31 -19.90 4.30
C ALA A 269 16.08 -19.82 3.38
N MET A 270 16.21 -19.27 2.18
CA MET A 270 15.11 -19.21 1.21
C MET A 270 14.60 -20.62 0.82
N ALA A 271 15.52 -21.56 0.61
CA ALA A 271 15.17 -22.94 0.25
C ALA A 271 14.47 -23.69 1.39
N GLU A 272 14.80 -23.39 2.64
CA GLU A 272 14.10 -23.93 3.83
C GLU A 272 12.66 -23.43 3.93
N VAL A 273 12.37 -22.18 3.52
CA VAL A 273 11.00 -21.65 3.49
C VAL A 273 10.19 -22.30 2.37
N ASN A 274 10.71 -22.22 1.14
CA ASN A 274 10.05 -22.78 -0.03
C ASN A 274 11.09 -23.04 -1.15
N ALA A 275 11.55 -24.28 -1.25
CA ALA A 275 12.52 -24.69 -2.26
C ALA A 275 12.05 -24.45 -3.70
N ALA A 276 10.74 -24.53 -3.97
CA ALA A 276 10.19 -24.31 -5.32
C ALA A 276 10.24 -22.83 -5.74
N GLU A 277 10.10 -21.91 -4.79
CA GLU A 277 10.16 -20.46 -5.05
C GLU A 277 11.57 -19.87 -4.90
N ALA A 278 12.49 -20.57 -4.21
CA ALA A 278 13.83 -20.08 -3.94
C ALA A 278 14.57 -19.65 -5.22
N GLY A 279 14.43 -20.42 -6.31
CA GLY A 279 15.03 -20.07 -7.60
C GLY A 279 14.44 -18.80 -8.22
N MET A 280 13.11 -18.64 -8.18
CA MET A 280 12.43 -17.45 -8.69
C MET A 280 12.82 -16.20 -7.89
N LYS A 281 12.84 -16.30 -6.56
CA LYS A 281 13.27 -15.21 -5.67
C LYS A 281 14.75 -14.88 -5.82
N ALA A 282 15.59 -15.89 -6.07
CA ALA A 282 17.00 -15.68 -6.40
C ALA A 282 17.17 -14.90 -7.70
N GLY A 283 16.49 -15.31 -8.77
CA GLY A 283 16.50 -14.58 -10.04
C GLY A 283 15.99 -13.14 -9.87
N PHE A 284 14.92 -12.95 -9.09
CA PHE A 284 14.37 -11.63 -8.79
C PHE A 284 15.40 -10.72 -8.09
N ALA A 285 16.07 -11.22 -7.05
CA ALA A 285 17.11 -10.47 -6.36
C ALA A 285 18.29 -10.13 -7.27
N TYR A 286 18.77 -11.09 -8.07
CA TYR A 286 19.89 -10.90 -8.99
C TYR A 286 19.59 -9.85 -10.05
N SER A 287 18.40 -9.88 -10.64
CA SER A 287 17.96 -8.85 -11.59
C SER A 287 17.99 -7.45 -10.96
N LEU A 288 17.49 -7.30 -9.72
CA LEU A 288 17.54 -6.01 -9.01
C LEU A 288 18.98 -5.56 -8.70
N PHE A 289 19.87 -6.49 -8.31
CA PHE A 289 21.29 -6.17 -8.09
C PHE A 289 21.96 -5.66 -9.36
N GLU A 290 21.78 -6.35 -10.49
CA GLU A 290 22.33 -5.93 -11.79
C GLU A 290 21.73 -4.59 -12.25
N ALA A 291 20.43 -4.39 -12.02
CA ALA A 291 19.78 -3.11 -12.29
C ALA A 291 20.36 -1.96 -11.45
N MET A 292 20.86 -2.27 -10.25
CA MET A 292 21.60 -1.34 -9.38
C MET A 292 23.09 -1.22 -9.73
N GLY A 293 23.58 -1.97 -10.72
CA GLY A 293 24.95 -1.90 -11.24
C GLY A 293 25.92 -2.89 -10.60
N GLU A 294 25.43 -3.80 -9.78
CA GLU A 294 26.22 -4.91 -9.25
C GLU A 294 26.46 -5.97 -10.32
N ARG A 295 27.58 -6.69 -10.23
CA ARG A 295 27.85 -7.81 -11.13
C ARG A 295 27.57 -9.13 -10.41
N ILE A 296 26.63 -9.90 -10.94
CA ILE A 296 26.35 -11.26 -10.46
C ILE A 296 27.20 -12.25 -11.27
N PRO A 297 27.97 -13.14 -10.62
CA PRO A 297 28.70 -14.19 -11.30
C PRO A 297 27.79 -15.10 -12.15
N ASP A 298 28.24 -15.46 -13.36
CA ASP A 298 27.45 -16.21 -14.35
C ASP A 298 27.01 -17.59 -13.82
N ASP A 299 27.84 -18.25 -13.01
CA ASP A 299 27.54 -19.55 -12.37
C ASP A 299 26.30 -19.49 -11.47
N ARG A 300 25.99 -18.33 -10.87
CA ARG A 300 24.78 -18.14 -10.08
C ARG A 300 23.52 -18.10 -10.94
N TRP A 301 23.61 -17.51 -12.14
CA TRP A 301 22.50 -17.51 -13.10
C TRP A 301 22.32 -18.89 -13.74
N GLU A 302 23.42 -19.56 -14.09
CA GLU A 302 23.41 -20.92 -14.64
C GLU A 302 22.74 -21.91 -13.67
N ALA A 303 22.96 -21.76 -12.36
CA ALA A 303 22.30 -22.58 -11.34
C ALA A 303 20.76 -22.44 -11.34
N LEU A 304 20.22 -21.30 -11.80
CA LEU A 304 18.77 -21.08 -11.88
C LEU A 304 18.12 -21.71 -13.12
N LEU A 305 18.89 -22.01 -14.17
CA LEU A 305 18.38 -22.63 -15.39
C LEU A 305 17.89 -24.08 -15.20
N GLN A 306 18.29 -24.72 -14.09
CA GLN A 306 17.94 -26.09 -13.74
C GLN A 306 16.57 -26.20 -13.04
N GLY A 307 15.86 -25.09 -12.84
CA GLY A 307 14.55 -25.05 -12.17
C GLY A 307 13.37 -25.27 -13.12
N ASP A 308 12.36 -25.99 -12.65
CA ASP A 308 11.15 -26.32 -13.43
C ASP A 308 10.08 -25.20 -13.45
N ALA A 309 10.25 -24.14 -12.65
CA ALA A 309 9.25 -23.09 -12.49
C ALA A 309 9.34 -22.03 -13.60
N ARG A 310 8.34 -22.01 -14.48
CA ARG A 310 8.06 -20.89 -15.40
C ARG A 310 6.91 -20.07 -14.82
N ALA A 311 7.13 -18.80 -14.55
CA ALA A 311 6.06 -17.89 -14.18
C ALA A 311 5.52 -17.21 -15.45
N ASP A 312 4.20 -17.27 -15.66
CA ASP A 312 3.52 -16.43 -16.62
C ASP A 312 3.55 -14.99 -16.08
N MET A 313 4.27 -14.11 -16.77
CA MET A 313 4.38 -12.69 -16.39
C MET A 313 3.68 -11.84 -17.43
N LEU A 314 2.97 -10.80 -16.98
CA LEU A 314 2.36 -9.85 -17.90
C LEU A 314 3.47 -9.07 -18.61
N ALA A 315 3.52 -9.17 -19.94
CA ALA A 315 4.40 -8.32 -20.72
C ALA A 315 3.84 -6.88 -20.72
N PRO A 316 4.67 -5.87 -20.43
CA PRO A 316 4.26 -4.48 -20.54
C PRO A 316 3.94 -4.13 -22.02
N ASP A 317 3.08 -3.14 -22.23
CA ASP A 317 2.77 -2.66 -23.57
C ASP A 317 4.05 -2.19 -24.30
N PRO A 318 4.40 -2.77 -25.46
CA PRO A 318 5.61 -2.44 -26.20
C PRO A 318 5.75 -0.96 -26.56
N ALA A 319 4.64 -0.24 -26.77
CA ALA A 319 4.65 1.18 -27.10
C ALA A 319 5.15 2.02 -25.92
N TYR A 320 4.65 1.74 -24.72
CA TYR A 320 5.08 2.40 -23.49
C TYR A 320 6.55 2.07 -23.18
N MET A 321 6.96 0.80 -23.33
CA MET A 321 8.37 0.42 -23.12
C MET A 321 9.32 1.11 -24.08
N ARG A 322 8.96 1.19 -25.37
CA ARG A 322 9.77 1.91 -26.36
C ARG A 322 9.87 3.40 -26.02
N ALA A 323 8.77 4.02 -25.62
CA ALA A 323 8.76 5.43 -25.20
C ALA A 323 9.66 5.63 -23.97
N PHE A 324 9.56 4.75 -22.98
CA PHE A 324 10.35 4.80 -21.75
C PHE A 324 11.84 4.74 -22.03
N ARG A 325 12.30 3.73 -22.79
CA ARG A 325 13.72 3.59 -23.16
C ARG A 325 14.25 4.81 -23.91
N LYS A 326 13.44 5.38 -24.83
CA LYS A 326 13.79 6.60 -25.56
C LYS A 326 13.86 7.85 -24.67
N ALA A 327 13.02 7.92 -23.63
CA ALA A 327 13.05 9.01 -22.65
C ALA A 327 14.29 8.91 -21.76
N ALA A 328 14.55 7.73 -21.22
CA ALA A 328 15.70 7.46 -20.36
C ALA A 328 17.04 7.71 -21.08
N SER A 329 17.23 7.17 -22.30
CA SER A 329 18.49 7.34 -23.05
C SER A 329 18.75 8.78 -23.51
N ALA A 330 17.71 9.59 -23.63
CA ALA A 330 17.81 11.00 -23.98
C ALA A 330 17.87 11.92 -22.75
N GLY A 331 17.92 11.39 -21.53
CA GLY A 331 17.97 12.19 -20.30
C GLY A 331 16.68 12.93 -19.95
N ARG A 332 15.52 12.55 -20.52
CA ARG A 332 14.24 13.25 -20.30
C ARG A 332 13.59 12.83 -18.98
N ARG A 333 14.17 13.31 -17.85
CA ARG A 333 13.82 12.90 -16.48
C ARG A 333 12.32 12.84 -16.19
N GLY A 334 11.56 13.90 -16.48
CA GLY A 334 10.12 13.93 -16.19
C GLY A 334 9.31 12.91 -16.99
N GLU A 335 9.64 12.73 -18.27
CA GLU A 335 8.98 11.74 -19.15
C GLU A 335 9.33 10.31 -18.75
N THR A 336 10.59 10.06 -18.36
CA THR A 336 11.03 8.75 -17.83
C THR A 336 10.24 8.37 -16.57
N VAL A 337 10.09 9.29 -15.62
CA VAL A 337 9.33 9.05 -14.38
C VAL A 337 7.84 8.81 -14.67
N LEU A 338 7.23 9.65 -15.51
CA LEU A 338 5.82 9.49 -15.88
C LEU A 338 5.57 8.13 -16.55
N LEU A 339 6.42 7.73 -17.50
CA LEU A 339 6.28 6.45 -18.19
C LEU A 339 6.51 5.27 -17.25
N ALA A 340 7.47 5.35 -16.33
CA ALA A 340 7.65 4.31 -15.30
C ALA A 340 6.37 4.12 -14.47
N ILE A 341 5.75 5.21 -14.01
CA ILE A 341 4.50 5.17 -13.24
C ILE A 341 3.36 4.57 -14.08
N LEU A 342 3.23 4.96 -15.35
CA LEU A 342 2.19 4.44 -16.24
C LEU A 342 2.38 2.95 -16.54
N ILE A 343 3.63 2.49 -16.67
CA ILE A 343 3.96 1.09 -16.92
C ILE A 343 3.72 0.22 -15.68
N LEU A 344 4.11 0.69 -14.49
CA LEU A 344 3.85 -0.01 -13.24
C LEU A 344 2.35 -0.01 -12.89
N GLY A 345 1.64 1.04 -13.29
CA GLY A 345 0.23 1.22 -12.97
C GLY A 345 0.00 1.34 -11.45
N GLY A 346 -1.24 1.09 -11.03
CA GLY A 346 -1.62 1.00 -9.61
C GLY A 346 -1.62 -0.43 -9.05
N GLY A 347 -1.02 -1.38 -9.77
CA GLY A 347 -0.94 -2.79 -9.37
C GLY A 347 0.27 -3.09 -8.46
N SER A 348 0.45 -4.36 -8.09
CA SER A 348 1.63 -4.77 -7.32
C SER A 348 2.91 -4.63 -8.15
N LEU A 349 4.00 -4.16 -7.53
CA LEU A 349 5.33 -4.06 -8.16
C LEU A 349 5.82 -5.40 -8.74
N THR A 350 5.31 -6.52 -8.25
CA THR A 350 5.69 -7.87 -8.68
C THR A 350 4.98 -8.35 -9.94
N GLU A 351 3.86 -7.73 -10.35
CA GLU A 351 3.04 -8.18 -11.49
C GLU A 351 3.77 -8.11 -12.84
N GLY A 352 4.63 -7.10 -13.01
CA GLY A 352 5.42 -6.92 -14.24
C GLY A 352 6.68 -7.78 -14.33
N GLY A 353 7.01 -8.53 -13.27
CA GLY A 353 8.19 -9.38 -13.20
C GLY A 353 9.54 -8.65 -13.04
N PRO A 354 10.62 -9.40 -12.76
CA PRO A 354 11.96 -8.85 -12.54
C PRO A 354 12.52 -8.06 -13.72
N ALA A 355 12.24 -8.50 -14.95
CA ALA A 355 12.78 -7.86 -16.16
C ALA A 355 12.26 -6.43 -16.31
N LEU A 356 10.95 -6.22 -16.12
CA LEU A 356 10.35 -4.89 -16.21
C LEU A 356 10.90 -3.96 -15.12
N LEU A 357 10.91 -4.42 -13.86
CA LEU A 357 11.43 -3.62 -12.75
C LEU A 357 12.89 -3.25 -12.96
N SER A 358 13.70 -4.18 -13.47
CA SER A 358 15.12 -3.92 -13.77
C SER A 358 15.28 -2.83 -14.82
N GLU A 359 14.50 -2.87 -15.90
CA GLU A 359 14.52 -1.81 -16.91
C GLU A 359 14.11 -0.46 -16.33
N ILE A 360 13.10 -0.42 -15.47
CA ILE A 360 12.66 0.82 -14.82
C ILE A 360 13.77 1.37 -13.90
N VAL A 361 14.34 0.53 -13.05
CA VAL A 361 15.44 0.91 -12.13
C VAL A 361 16.64 1.44 -12.92
N ILE A 362 17.05 0.76 -14.00
CA ILE A 362 18.13 1.21 -14.88
C ILE A 362 17.79 2.57 -15.51
N GLY A 363 16.57 2.72 -16.06
CA GLY A 363 16.16 3.96 -16.71
C GLY A 363 16.09 5.16 -15.75
N LEU A 364 15.68 4.94 -14.49
CA LEU A 364 15.73 5.97 -13.45
C LEU A 364 17.17 6.38 -13.14
N ARG A 365 18.10 5.43 -12.99
CA ARG A 365 19.53 5.73 -12.81
C ARG A 365 20.11 6.53 -13.98
N MET A 366 19.76 6.17 -15.23
CA MET A 366 20.23 6.90 -16.42
C MET A 366 19.84 8.39 -16.42
N VAL A 367 18.79 8.78 -15.71
CA VAL A 367 18.35 10.19 -15.60
C VAL A 367 18.74 10.85 -14.27
N GLY A 368 19.68 10.26 -13.52
CA GLY A 368 20.23 10.79 -12.28
C GLY A 368 19.32 10.63 -11.05
N LEU A 369 18.49 9.58 -11.04
CA LEU A 369 17.58 9.23 -9.93
C LEU A 369 18.06 7.97 -9.18
N GLU A 370 19.35 7.92 -8.82
CA GLU A 370 19.96 6.77 -8.14
C GLU A 370 19.28 6.40 -6.82
N ASN A 371 18.92 7.40 -6.01
CA ASN A 371 18.31 7.17 -4.71
C ASN A 371 16.89 6.62 -4.85
N GLU A 372 16.10 7.18 -5.76
CA GLU A 372 14.75 6.71 -6.07
C GLU A 372 14.78 5.32 -6.70
N ALA A 373 15.75 5.04 -7.57
CA ALA A 373 15.94 3.72 -8.16
C ALA A 373 16.29 2.66 -7.10
N ARG A 374 17.18 3.01 -6.15
CA ARG A 374 17.52 2.13 -5.01
C ARG A 374 16.30 1.86 -4.13
N ARG A 375 15.55 2.92 -3.82
CA ARG A 375 14.34 2.80 -3.01
C ARG A 375 13.30 1.91 -3.69
N LEU A 376 13.06 2.10 -4.99
CA LEU A 376 12.16 1.25 -5.77
C LEU A 376 12.63 -0.21 -5.78
N ALA A 377 13.93 -0.45 -5.92
CA ALA A 377 14.48 -1.81 -5.88
C ALA A 377 14.25 -2.49 -4.51
N ILE A 378 14.42 -1.76 -3.39
CA ILE A 378 14.16 -2.27 -2.04
C ILE A 378 12.65 -2.52 -1.83
N GLU A 379 11.79 -1.58 -2.25
CA GLU A 379 10.33 -1.74 -2.16
C GLU A 379 9.85 -2.94 -2.98
N ALA A 380 10.38 -3.12 -4.19
CA ALA A 380 10.11 -4.27 -5.05
C ALA A 380 10.62 -5.58 -4.43
N ALA A 381 11.83 -5.60 -3.87
CA ALA A 381 12.37 -6.76 -3.16
C ALA A 381 11.43 -7.20 -2.02
N LEU A 382 10.98 -6.26 -1.20
CA LEU A 382 10.06 -6.53 -0.10
C LEU A 382 8.69 -7.03 -0.58
N ALA A 383 8.15 -6.44 -1.65
CA ALA A 383 6.89 -6.87 -2.27
C ALA A 383 7.01 -8.27 -2.91
N GLY A 384 8.19 -8.60 -3.46
CA GLY A 384 8.56 -9.92 -3.97
C GLY A 384 8.83 -10.98 -2.91
N GLY A 385 8.67 -10.62 -1.62
CA GLY A 385 8.90 -11.53 -0.50
C GLY A 385 10.37 -11.86 -0.27
N LEU A 386 11.28 -10.96 -0.66
CA LEU A 386 12.70 -10.97 -0.24
C LEU A 386 12.85 -10.35 1.14
#